data_AF-O44809-F1
#
_entry.id   AF-O44809-F1
#
_cell.length_a   1.000
_cell.length_b   1.000
_cell.length_c   1.000
_cell.angle_alpha   90.00
_cell.angle_beta   90.00
_cell.angle_gamma   90.00
#
_symmetry.space_group_name_H-M   'P 1'
#
loop_
_entity.id
_entity.type
_entity.pdbx_description
1 polymer ?
#
loop_
_entity_poly.entity_id
_entity_poly.type
_entity_poly.pdbx_seq_one_letter_code
_entity_poly.pdbx_strand_id
1 'polypeptide(L)'
;MSRIKQEQVNPPPPPRAITPLPPATHRITMDEYKKREKKDYYRDATKDASVKKVVLSLLKDYPDMWQNGNRFQTRKWRALGVEVYQRTGQIVGVDDMRKMFMSGKTVLKQKITFCIRNMKMDRAATEADLQNWEYYRHFLYYRQTLGKFEAKLRGEQWIGEDQVEDDDEDDVIFDGES
;
A
#
# COMPACT_ATOMS: atom_id res chain seq x y z
N MET A 1 49.34 -18.89 7.10
CA MET A 1 48.85 -17.93 6.08
C MET A 1 47.33 -18.00 6.05
N SER A 2 46.65 -17.06 6.68
CA SER A 2 45.18 -17.04 6.70
C SER A 2 44.66 -16.40 5.42
N ARG A 3 43.98 -17.19 4.58
CA ARG A 3 43.27 -16.71 3.38
C ARG A 3 42.07 -15.88 3.85
N ILE A 4 42.17 -14.56 3.76
CA ILE A 4 41.02 -13.67 3.82
C ILE A 4 40.20 -13.96 2.55
N LYS A 5 39.11 -14.69 2.73
CA LYS A 5 38.14 -14.93 1.66
C LYS A 5 37.45 -13.59 1.43
N GLN A 6 37.84 -12.89 0.37
CA GLN A 6 37.09 -11.73 -0.10
C GLN A 6 35.73 -12.26 -0.52
N GLU A 7 34.76 -12.11 0.37
CA GLU A 7 33.37 -12.40 0.07
C GLU A 7 33.00 -11.45 -1.07
N GLN A 8 32.77 -12.01 -2.26
CA GLN A 8 32.29 -11.26 -3.41
C GLN A 8 30.91 -10.72 -3.01
N VAL A 9 30.88 -9.48 -2.51
CA VAL A 9 29.64 -8.76 -2.25
C VAL A 9 29.07 -8.46 -3.63
N ASN A 10 28.23 -9.36 -4.11
CA ASN A 10 27.45 -9.10 -5.31
C ASN A 10 26.68 -7.80 -5.06
N PRO A 11 26.68 -6.87 -6.03
CA PRO A 11 25.88 -5.67 -5.89
C PRO A 11 24.42 -6.09 -5.63
N PRO A 12 23.71 -5.35 -4.77
CA PRO A 12 22.31 -5.66 -4.51
C PRO A 12 21.55 -5.71 -5.84
N PRO A 13 20.59 -6.64 -6.00
CA PRO A 13 19.80 -6.71 -7.21
C PRO A 13 19.13 -5.36 -7.47
N PRO A 14 18.96 -4.98 -8.75
CA PRO A 14 18.31 -3.73 -9.08
C PRO A 14 16.88 -3.72 -8.50
N PRO A 15 16.42 -2.56 -7.99
CA PRO A 15 15.12 -2.49 -7.36
C PRO A 15 13.99 -2.79 -8.35
N ARG A 16 12.97 -3.53 -7.89
CA ARG A 16 11.87 -4.08 -8.71
C ARG A 16 11.20 -3.01 -9.56
N ALA A 17 11.11 -3.19 -10.88
CA ALA A 17 10.39 -2.27 -11.76
C ALA A 17 8.93 -2.06 -11.31
N ILE A 18 8.42 -0.82 -11.44
CA ILE A 18 6.99 -0.58 -11.21
C ILE A 18 6.22 -1.24 -12.36
N THR A 19 5.25 -2.09 -12.04
CA THR A 19 4.36 -2.61 -13.09
C THR A 19 3.51 -1.44 -13.60
N PRO A 20 3.52 -1.14 -14.90
CA PRO A 20 2.72 -0.04 -15.42
C PRO A 20 1.23 -0.30 -15.15
N LEU A 21 0.50 0.76 -14.81
CA LEU A 21 -0.94 0.67 -14.61
C LEU A 21 -1.61 0.23 -15.92
N PRO A 22 -2.41 -0.87 -15.95
CA PRO A 22 -3.06 -1.32 -17.16
C PRO A 22 -3.99 -0.24 -17.74
N PRO A 23 -4.13 -0.14 -19.07
CA PRO A 23 -5.05 0.82 -19.69
C PRO A 23 -6.51 0.49 -19.34
N ALA A 24 -7.36 1.51 -19.37
CA ALA A 24 -8.80 1.36 -19.19
C ALA A 24 -9.44 0.76 -20.45
N THR A 25 -9.54 -0.57 -20.52
CA THR A 25 -10.07 -1.32 -21.68
C THR A 25 -11.50 -1.78 -21.50
N HIS A 26 -12.00 -1.81 -20.27
CA HIS A 26 -13.38 -2.18 -19.96
C HIS A 26 -14.22 -0.94 -19.68
N ARG A 27 -15.54 -1.07 -19.81
CA ARG A 27 -16.51 -0.01 -19.51
C ARG A 27 -17.53 -0.52 -18.52
N ILE A 28 -17.86 0.31 -17.54
CA ILE A 28 -18.96 0.08 -16.61
C ILE A 28 -19.46 1.43 -16.11
N THR A 29 -20.77 1.54 -15.92
CA THR A 29 -21.37 2.68 -15.24
C THR A 29 -21.33 2.51 -13.73
N MET A 30 -21.43 3.62 -12.99
CA MET A 30 -21.51 3.58 -11.53
C MET A 30 -22.68 2.72 -11.02
N ASP A 31 -23.82 2.73 -11.71
CA ASP A 31 -24.99 1.96 -11.29
C ASP A 31 -24.89 0.48 -11.64
N GLU A 32 -24.27 0.12 -12.76
CA GLU A 32 -23.92 -1.28 -13.05
C GLU A 32 -22.90 -1.81 -12.05
N TYR A 33 -21.88 -1.03 -11.73
CA TYR A 33 -20.89 -1.40 -10.72
C TYR A 33 -21.55 -1.68 -9.37
N LYS A 34 -22.42 -0.79 -8.87
CA LYS A 34 -23.16 -1.02 -7.60
C LYS A 34 -24.02 -2.28 -7.62
N LYS A 35 -24.64 -2.60 -8.76
CA LYS A 35 -25.47 -3.81 -8.91
C LYS A 35 -24.59 -5.06 -8.87
N ARG A 36 -23.45 -5.05 -9.56
CA ARG A 36 -22.52 -6.18 -9.63
C ARG A 36 -21.74 -6.38 -8.34
N GLU A 37 -21.36 -5.30 -7.67
CA GLU A 37 -20.73 -5.33 -6.34
C GLU A 37 -21.57 -6.14 -5.34
N LYS A 38 -22.90 -6.03 -5.40
CA LYS A 38 -23.82 -6.77 -4.53
C LYS A 38 -24.04 -8.23 -4.93
N LYS A 39 -23.76 -8.60 -6.18
CA LYS A 39 -24.18 -9.88 -6.78
C LYS A 39 -23.01 -10.81 -7.10
N ASP A 40 -21.99 -10.29 -7.78
CA ASP A 40 -20.94 -11.04 -8.45
C ASP A 40 -19.57 -10.32 -8.36
N TYR A 41 -19.20 -9.85 -7.17
CA TYR A 41 -17.86 -9.29 -6.97
C TYR A 41 -16.78 -10.37 -6.85
N TYR A 42 -15.55 -10.00 -7.19
CA TYR A 42 -14.37 -10.86 -7.20
C TYR A 42 -13.88 -11.12 -5.76
N ARG A 43 -14.25 -12.27 -5.21
CA ARG A 43 -14.04 -12.62 -3.79
C ARG A 43 -12.58 -12.80 -3.37
N ASP A 44 -11.70 -13.16 -4.29
CA ASP A 44 -10.27 -13.35 -4.01
C ASP A 44 -9.43 -12.11 -4.35
N ALA A 45 -10.06 -10.96 -4.60
CA ALA A 45 -9.35 -9.73 -4.97
C ALA A 45 -8.24 -9.35 -3.98
N THR A 46 -8.43 -9.58 -2.68
CA THR A 46 -7.45 -9.25 -1.62
C THR A 46 -6.17 -10.08 -1.69
N LYS A 47 -6.22 -11.24 -2.38
CA LYS A 47 -5.09 -12.16 -2.59
C LYS A 47 -4.46 -11.99 -3.98
N ASP A 48 -5.17 -11.40 -4.93
CA ASP A 48 -4.67 -11.16 -6.29
C ASP A 48 -3.67 -9.99 -6.29
N ALA A 49 -2.40 -10.32 -6.50
CA ALA A 49 -1.32 -9.35 -6.52
C ALA A 49 -1.48 -8.30 -7.65
N SER A 50 -2.03 -8.68 -8.80
CA SER A 50 -2.23 -7.77 -9.93
C SER A 50 -3.34 -6.77 -9.62
N VAL A 51 -4.47 -7.24 -9.10
CA VAL A 51 -5.58 -6.36 -8.66
C VAL A 51 -5.11 -5.44 -7.54
N LYS A 52 -4.39 -5.97 -6.54
CA LYS A 52 -3.86 -5.17 -5.42
C LYS A 52 -2.92 -4.07 -5.89
N LYS A 53 -2.02 -4.35 -6.85
CA LYS A 53 -1.14 -3.33 -7.45
C LYS A 53 -1.95 -2.24 -8.15
N VAL A 54 -3.02 -2.57 -8.86
CA VAL A 54 -3.90 -1.59 -9.51
C VAL A 54 -4.58 -0.70 -8.48
N VAL A 55 -5.20 -1.29 -7.45
CA VAL A 55 -5.88 -0.55 -6.37
C VAL A 55 -4.91 0.41 -5.68
N LEU A 56 -3.75 -0.08 -5.25
CA LEU A 56 -2.76 0.74 -4.56
C LEU A 56 -2.20 1.86 -5.46
N SER A 57 -1.99 1.58 -6.75
CA SER A 57 -1.53 2.60 -7.70
C SER A 57 -2.54 3.72 -7.91
N LEU A 58 -3.82 3.38 -8.06
CA LEU A 58 -4.89 4.35 -8.29
C LEU A 58 -5.11 5.24 -7.08
N LEU A 59 -4.99 4.70 -5.87
CA LEU A 59 -5.14 5.46 -4.62
C LEU A 59 -4.18 6.65 -4.52
N LYS A 60 -3.04 6.64 -5.22
CA LYS A 60 -2.13 7.79 -5.30
C LYS A 60 -2.86 9.09 -5.65
N ASP A 61 -3.83 9.02 -6.56
CA ASP A 61 -4.55 10.19 -7.09
C ASP A 61 -5.71 10.63 -6.17
N TYR A 62 -5.88 9.97 -5.02
CA TYR A 62 -6.96 10.19 -4.05
C TYR A 62 -6.43 10.41 -2.62
N PRO A 63 -5.70 11.52 -2.36
CA PRO A 63 -5.10 11.80 -1.05
C PRO A 63 -6.09 11.79 0.10
N ASP A 64 -7.26 12.36 -0.15
CA ASP A 64 -8.37 12.37 0.79
C ASP A 64 -8.85 10.98 1.22
N MET A 65 -8.73 9.97 0.35
CA MET A 65 -9.13 8.59 0.68
C MET A 65 -8.14 7.93 1.65
N TRP A 66 -6.84 8.08 1.42
CA TRP A 66 -5.84 7.40 2.23
C TRP A 66 -5.38 8.20 3.46
N GLN A 67 -5.61 9.52 3.48
CA GLN A 67 -5.40 10.35 4.67
C GLN A 67 -6.50 10.15 5.72
N ASN A 68 -7.75 10.00 5.30
CA ASN A 68 -8.89 9.80 6.21
C ASN A 68 -9.24 8.31 6.44
N GLY A 69 -8.53 7.41 5.78
CA GLY A 69 -8.65 5.96 5.94
C GLY A 69 -10.08 5.41 5.85
N ASN A 70 -10.46 4.61 6.85
CA ASN A 70 -11.73 3.88 6.89
C ASN A 70 -12.96 4.79 6.98
N ARG A 71 -12.81 6.01 7.51
CA ARG A 71 -13.91 6.97 7.71
C ARG A 71 -14.38 7.62 6.40
N PHE A 72 -13.71 7.32 5.29
CA PHE A 72 -13.96 8.02 4.04
C PHE A 72 -15.18 7.51 3.26
N GLN A 73 -15.81 8.42 2.50
CA GLN A 73 -17.12 8.20 1.88
C GLN A 73 -17.14 7.00 0.92
N THR A 74 -18.06 6.06 1.16
CA THR A 74 -18.29 4.86 0.32
C THR A 74 -18.46 5.20 -1.17
N ARG A 75 -19.02 6.37 -1.49
CA ARG A 75 -19.18 6.83 -2.89
C ARG A 75 -17.85 6.96 -3.63
N LYS A 76 -16.80 7.49 -2.99
CA LYS A 76 -15.48 7.66 -3.61
C LYS A 76 -14.75 6.32 -3.74
N TRP A 77 -14.89 5.43 -2.75
CA TRP A 77 -14.44 4.04 -2.88
C TRP A 77 -15.09 3.31 -4.07
N ARG A 78 -16.38 3.52 -4.32
CA ARG A 78 -17.03 2.98 -5.53
C ARG A 78 -16.52 3.60 -6.83
N ALA A 79 -16.17 4.89 -6.82
CA ALA A 79 -15.53 5.53 -7.98
C ALA A 79 -14.18 4.89 -8.30
N LEU A 80 -13.36 4.66 -7.28
CA LEU A 80 -12.13 3.88 -7.41
C LEU A 80 -12.40 2.48 -7.95
N GLY A 81 -13.42 1.79 -7.44
CA GLY A 81 -13.82 0.45 -7.91
C GLY A 81 -14.22 0.40 -9.39
N VAL A 82 -14.88 1.46 -9.89
CA VAL A 82 -15.16 1.61 -11.34
C VAL A 82 -13.86 1.69 -12.14
N GLU A 83 -12.88 2.47 -11.69
CA GLU A 83 -11.58 2.55 -12.38
C GLU A 83 -10.79 1.23 -12.32
N VAL A 84 -10.83 0.54 -11.19
CA VAL A 84 -10.25 -0.80 -11.04
C VAL A 84 -10.88 -1.75 -12.05
N TYR A 85 -12.21 -1.75 -12.18
CA TYR A 85 -12.90 -2.56 -13.18
C TYR A 85 -12.50 -2.19 -14.61
N GLN A 86 -12.44 -0.90 -14.93
CA GLN A 86 -12.04 -0.44 -16.26
C GLN A 86 -10.68 -1.01 -16.69
N ARG A 87 -9.77 -1.23 -15.74
CA ARG A 87 -8.41 -1.70 -15.98
C ARG A 87 -8.21 -3.21 -15.83
N THR A 88 -9.05 -3.89 -15.05
CA THR A 88 -8.88 -5.31 -14.70
C THR A 88 -10.01 -6.21 -15.19
N GLY A 89 -11.17 -5.64 -15.51
CA GLY A 89 -12.42 -6.39 -15.75
C GLY A 89 -13.01 -7.01 -14.49
N GLN A 90 -12.41 -6.81 -13.32
CA GLN A 90 -12.83 -7.39 -12.04
C GLN A 90 -13.62 -6.38 -11.21
N ILE A 91 -14.74 -6.83 -10.64
CA ILE A 91 -15.54 -6.04 -9.70
C ILE A 91 -14.94 -6.27 -8.31
N VAL A 92 -14.27 -5.26 -7.74
CA VAL A 92 -13.65 -5.38 -6.42
C VAL A 92 -14.50 -4.66 -5.39
N GLY A 93 -14.95 -5.33 -4.33
CA GLY A 93 -15.80 -4.69 -3.31
C GLY A 93 -15.09 -3.55 -2.58
N VAL A 94 -15.86 -2.54 -2.12
CA VAL A 94 -15.33 -1.45 -1.29
C VAL A 94 -14.52 -1.96 -0.09
N ASP A 95 -15.02 -2.97 0.62
CA ASP A 95 -14.35 -3.48 1.81
C ASP A 95 -13.03 -4.18 1.47
N ASP A 96 -12.94 -4.83 0.31
CA ASP A 96 -11.70 -5.46 -0.14
C ASP A 96 -10.65 -4.40 -0.53
N MET A 97 -11.05 -3.33 -1.22
CA MET A 97 -10.13 -2.21 -1.52
C MET A 97 -9.63 -1.53 -0.25
N ARG A 98 -10.50 -1.31 0.74
CA ARG A 98 -10.11 -0.78 2.06
C ARG A 98 -9.14 -1.72 2.77
N LYS A 99 -9.44 -3.02 2.82
CA LYS A 99 -8.55 -4.04 3.41
C LYS A 99 -7.18 -4.08 2.72
N MET A 100 -7.12 -3.97 1.39
CA MET A 100 -5.85 -3.91 0.65
C MET A 100 -5.00 -2.71 1.07
N PHE A 101 -5.63 -1.53 1.20
CA PHE A 101 -4.97 -0.31 1.62
C PHE A 101 -4.48 -0.42 3.08
N MET A 102 -5.36 -0.78 4.01
CA MET A 102 -5.03 -0.91 5.43
C MET A 102 -3.94 -1.97 5.67
N SER A 103 -4.07 -3.14 5.06
CA SER A 103 -3.02 -4.18 5.08
C SER A 103 -1.69 -3.64 4.53
N GLY A 104 -1.72 -2.84 3.47
CA GLY A 104 -0.55 -2.15 2.93
C GLY A 104 0.11 -1.22 3.95
N LYS A 105 -0.68 -0.39 4.65
CA LYS A 105 -0.20 0.50 5.72
C LYS A 105 0.51 -0.30 6.82
N THR A 106 -0.18 -1.31 7.35
CA THR A 106 0.31 -2.15 8.45
C THR A 106 1.61 -2.83 8.06
N VAL A 107 1.67 -3.46 6.88
CA VAL A 107 2.87 -4.16 6.40
C VAL A 107 4.03 -3.18 6.19
N LEU A 108 3.79 -2.00 5.63
CA LEU A 108 4.87 -1.02 5.44
C LEU A 108 5.43 -0.54 6.78
N LYS A 109 4.57 -0.17 7.73
CA LYS A 109 5.00 0.26 9.08
C LYS A 109 5.75 -0.85 9.82
N GLN A 110 5.28 -2.08 9.72
CA GLN A 110 5.95 -3.25 10.30
C GLN A 110 7.34 -3.47 9.68
N LYS A 111 7.46 -3.36 8.34
CA LYS A 111 8.75 -3.47 7.65
C LYS A 111 9.73 -2.39 8.08
N ILE A 112 9.30 -1.12 8.09
CA ILE A 112 10.13 0.01 8.58
C ILE A 112 10.58 -0.26 10.02
N THR A 113 9.64 -0.68 10.89
CA THR A 113 9.94 -0.98 12.29
C THR A 113 10.98 -2.09 12.41
N PHE A 114 10.85 -3.16 11.64
CA PHE A 114 11.78 -4.28 11.62
C PHE A 114 13.18 -3.86 11.15
N CYS A 115 13.27 -3.13 10.02
CA CYS A 115 14.55 -2.61 9.51
C CYS A 115 15.28 -1.77 10.57
N ILE A 116 14.55 -0.88 11.25
CA ILE A 116 15.15 0.06 12.22
C ILE A 116 15.46 -0.62 13.54
N ARG A 117 14.48 -1.30 14.15
CA ARG A 117 14.61 -1.83 15.51
C ARG A 117 15.40 -3.14 15.54
N ASN A 118 15.16 -4.02 14.58
CA ASN A 118 15.71 -5.38 14.59
C ASN A 118 17.00 -5.44 13.77
N MET A 119 17.01 -4.87 12.56
CA MET A 119 18.18 -4.91 11.68
C MET A 119 19.15 -3.74 11.88
N LYS A 120 18.77 -2.73 12.68
CA LYS A 120 19.57 -1.51 12.94
C LYS A 120 20.01 -0.79 11.67
N MET A 121 19.16 -0.82 10.64
CA MET A 121 19.41 -0.17 9.36
C MET A 121 19.30 1.35 9.49
N ASP A 122 20.23 2.06 8.85
CA ASP A 122 20.08 3.49 8.61
C ASP A 122 18.96 3.77 7.58
N ARG A 123 18.75 5.04 7.25
CA ARG A 123 17.70 5.45 6.31
C ARG A 123 17.90 4.87 4.91
N ALA A 124 19.14 4.89 4.41
CA ALA A 124 19.45 4.44 3.05
C ALA A 124 19.28 2.92 2.94
N ALA A 125 19.77 2.16 3.92
CA ALA A 125 19.61 0.72 3.99
C ALA A 125 18.15 0.31 4.18
N THR A 126 17.39 1.04 5.02
CA THR A 126 15.96 0.81 5.19
C THR A 126 15.22 1.01 3.87
N GLU A 127 15.46 2.12 3.19
CA GLU A 127 14.83 2.41 1.90
C GLU A 127 15.17 1.35 0.84
N ALA A 128 16.44 0.93 0.77
CA ALA A 128 16.88 -0.13 -0.13
C ALA A 128 16.20 -1.47 0.15
N ASP A 129 15.98 -1.83 1.42
CA ASP A 129 15.27 -3.06 1.79
C ASP A 129 13.78 -2.98 1.40
N LEU A 130 13.13 -1.84 1.62
CA LEU A 130 11.73 -1.63 1.28
C LEU A 130 11.47 -1.77 -0.23
N GLN A 131 12.43 -1.41 -1.10
CA GLN A 131 12.32 -1.61 -2.55
C GLN A 131 12.13 -3.08 -2.96
N ASN A 132 12.46 -4.04 -2.09
CA ASN A 132 12.25 -5.46 -2.35
C ASN A 132 10.80 -5.91 -2.12
N TRP A 133 10.01 -5.12 -1.39
CA TRP A 133 8.60 -5.43 -1.16
C TRP A 133 7.77 -5.18 -2.43
N GLU A 134 7.04 -6.20 -2.86
CA GLU A 134 6.32 -6.24 -4.14
C GLU A 134 5.38 -5.05 -4.38
N TYR A 135 4.77 -4.51 -3.33
CA TYR A 135 3.81 -3.40 -3.43
C TYR A 135 4.44 -2.03 -3.18
N TYR A 136 5.73 -1.97 -2.80
CA TYR A 136 6.33 -0.76 -2.28
C TYR A 136 6.24 0.43 -3.25
N ARG A 137 6.57 0.19 -4.52
CA ARG A 137 6.52 1.25 -5.55
C ARG A 137 5.11 1.76 -5.83
N HIS A 138 4.10 0.92 -5.64
CA HIS A 138 2.70 1.30 -5.74
C HIS A 138 2.19 2.01 -4.49
N PHE A 139 3.05 2.18 -3.48
CA PHE A 139 2.70 2.72 -2.17
C PHE A 139 3.64 3.85 -1.71
N LEU A 140 4.46 4.37 -2.63
CA LEU A 140 5.43 5.44 -2.34
C LEU A 140 4.77 6.74 -1.86
N TYR A 141 3.57 7.07 -2.35
CA TYR A 141 2.84 8.26 -1.90
C TYR A 141 2.55 8.20 -0.39
N TYR A 142 2.21 7.02 0.12
CA TYR A 142 1.95 6.83 1.54
C TYR A 142 3.27 6.72 2.33
N ARG A 143 4.32 6.10 1.77
CA ARG A 143 5.65 6.11 2.39
C ARG A 143 6.12 7.52 2.75
N GLN A 144 5.83 8.50 1.91
CA GLN A 144 6.23 9.90 2.09
C GLN A 144 5.58 10.55 3.33
N THR A 145 4.46 10.03 3.83
CA THR A 145 3.79 10.55 5.03
C THR A 145 4.35 9.97 6.33
N LEU A 146 5.24 8.98 6.26
CA LEU A 146 5.75 8.27 7.45
C LEU A 146 6.97 8.93 8.08
N GLY A 147 7.25 10.19 7.77
CA GLY A 147 8.42 10.92 8.26
C GLY A 147 8.47 11.01 9.78
N LYS A 148 7.41 11.52 10.40
CA LYS A 148 7.27 11.59 11.86
C LYS A 148 7.32 10.22 12.54
N PHE A 149 6.64 9.22 11.95
CA PHE A 149 6.67 7.84 12.43
C PHE A 149 8.10 7.27 12.44
N GLU A 150 8.85 7.46 11.36
CA GLU A 150 10.23 6.99 11.24
C GLU A 150 11.16 7.72 12.21
N ALA A 151 11.05 9.05 12.34
CA ALA A 151 11.85 9.82 13.28
C ALA A 151 11.67 9.34 14.73
N LYS A 152 10.42 9.07 15.14
CA LYS A 152 10.10 8.48 16.44
C LYS A 152 10.76 7.12 16.63
N LEU A 153 10.75 6.25 15.62
CA LEU A 153 11.41 4.95 15.70
C LEU A 153 12.93 5.06 15.85
N ARG A 154 13.53 6.10 15.29
CA ARG A 154 14.98 6.37 15.35
C ARG A 154 15.40 7.15 16.61
N GLY A 155 14.45 7.63 17.41
CA GLY A 155 14.73 8.47 18.58
C GLY A 155 15.19 9.88 18.22
N GLU A 156 14.75 10.37 17.05
CA GLU A 156 15.13 11.67 16.52
C GLU A 156 13.97 12.66 16.61
N GLN A 157 14.29 13.95 16.74
CA GLN A 157 13.28 15.00 16.58
C GLN A 157 12.88 15.10 15.10
N TRP A 158 11.56 15.09 14.85
CA TRP A 158 11.04 15.35 13.51
C TRP A 158 11.10 16.85 13.20
N ILE A 159 11.71 17.20 12.07
CA ILE A 159 11.91 18.59 11.61
C ILE A 159 11.14 18.93 10.32
N GLY A 160 10.37 17.98 9.78
CA GLY A 160 9.65 18.14 8.51
C GLY A 160 8.18 18.53 8.68
N GLU A 161 7.52 18.77 7.56
CA GLU A 161 6.06 18.91 7.49
C GLU A 161 5.42 17.54 7.24
N ASP A 162 4.42 17.16 8.05
CA ASP A 162 3.56 16.01 7.73
C ASP A 162 2.47 16.46 6.75
N GLN A 163 2.12 15.60 5.79
CA GLN A 163 0.97 15.82 4.92
C GLN A 163 -0.37 15.34 5.50
N VAL A 164 -0.41 14.84 6.75
CA VAL A 164 -1.57 14.57 7.63
C VAL A 164 -1.07 13.62 8.72
N GLU A 165 -1.42 13.87 9.98
CA GLU A 165 -1.18 12.89 11.06
C GLU A 165 -1.99 11.64 10.79
N ASP A 166 -1.32 10.49 10.74
CA ASP A 166 -1.98 9.20 10.63
C ASP A 166 -2.62 8.88 11.98
N ASP A 167 -3.93 9.09 12.07
CA ASP A 167 -4.75 8.77 13.24
C ASP A 167 -4.93 7.24 13.29
N ASP A 168 -3.87 6.54 13.71
CA ASP A 168 -3.79 5.07 13.78
C ASP A 168 -4.71 4.47 14.88
N GLU A 169 -5.48 5.27 15.61
CA GLU A 169 -6.34 4.75 16.69
C GLU A 169 -7.48 3.83 16.20
N ASP A 170 -7.74 3.75 14.89
CA ASP A 170 -8.78 2.88 14.33
C ASP A 170 -8.29 1.47 13.90
N ASP A 171 -7.11 1.02 14.34
CA ASP A 171 -6.65 -0.39 14.14
C ASP A 171 -7.47 -1.42 14.96
N VAL A 172 -8.58 -1.00 15.60
CA VAL A 172 -9.58 -1.90 16.15
C VAL A 172 -10.35 -2.54 15.00
N ILE A 173 -9.81 -3.66 14.49
CA ILE A 173 -10.54 -4.63 13.67
C ILE A 173 -11.73 -5.09 14.52
N PHE A 174 -12.89 -4.49 14.28
CA PHE A 174 -14.15 -5.01 14.76
C PHE A 174 -14.44 -6.29 13.96
N ASP A 175 -14.01 -7.43 14.51
CA ASP A 175 -14.53 -8.73 14.13
C ASP A 175 -16.00 -8.76 14.58
N GLY A 176 -16.85 -8.14 13.77
CA GLY A 176 -18.29 -8.24 13.89
C GLY A 176 -18.71 -9.65 13.55
N GLU A 177 -19.06 -10.41 14.58
CA GLU A 177 -19.78 -11.68 14.50
C GLU A 177 -21.01 -11.56 13.58
N SER A 178 -21.15 -12.49 12.65
CA SER A 178 -22.42 -13.00 12.09
C SER A 178 -22.18 -14.31 11.34
#